data_AF-A0A7I0JUK7-F1
#
_entry.id   AF-A0A7I0JUK7-F1
#
_cell.length_a   1.000
_cell.length_b   1.000
_cell.length_c   1.000
_cell.angle_alpha   90.00
_cell.angle_beta   90.00
_cell.angle_gamma   90.00
#
_symmetry.space_group_name_H-M   'P 1'
#
loop_
_entity.id
_entity.type
_entity.pdbx_description
1 polymer ?
#
loop_
_entity_poly.entity_id
_entity_poly.type
_entity_poly.pdbx_seq_one_letter_code
_entity_poly.pdbx_strand_id
1 'polypeptide(L)'
;MTDQLSDLFRAKRGVAILATCIVQTLREADPYFESRFLDRLERTYRQLRDDTNQDRNEEMELLTWTRELLTGIALGGGPGDRLEND
;
A
#
# COMPACT_ATOMS: atom_id res chain seq x y z
N MET A 1 9.11 23.16 -5.23
CA MET A 1 7.81 22.44 -5.23
C MET A 1 7.93 20.96 -5.61
N THR A 2 9.03 20.52 -6.23
CA THR A 2 9.32 19.11 -6.53
C THR A 2 9.73 18.28 -5.31
N ASP A 3 10.40 18.88 -4.32
CA ASP A 3 10.90 18.13 -3.14
C ASP A 3 9.78 17.59 -2.24
N GLN A 4 8.70 18.34 -2.02
CA GLN A 4 7.61 17.93 -1.13
C GLN A 4 6.83 16.71 -1.63
N LEU A 5 6.58 16.61 -2.94
CA LEU A 5 5.98 15.40 -3.54
C LEU A 5 6.92 14.20 -3.40
N SER A 6 8.23 14.44 -3.48
CA SER A 6 9.24 13.39 -3.31
C SER A 6 9.31 12.88 -1.86
N ASP A 7 9.18 13.77 -0.88
CA ASP A 7 9.21 13.43 0.54
C ASP A 7 7.95 12.66 0.96
N LEU A 8 6.77 13.11 0.49
CA LEU A 8 5.52 12.40 0.72
C LEU A 8 5.55 11.00 0.11
N PHE A 9 6.03 10.87 -1.13
CA PHE A 9 6.20 9.58 -1.79
C PHE A 9 7.13 8.65 -0.99
N ARG A 10 8.29 9.16 -0.55
CA ARG A 10 9.26 8.40 0.27
C ARG A 10 8.66 7.98 1.61
N ALA A 11 7.91 8.87 2.26
CA ALA A 11 7.25 8.59 3.53
C ALA A 11 6.19 7.49 3.37
N LYS A 12 5.31 7.59 2.38
CA LYS A 12 4.31 6.54 2.08
C LYS A 12 4.99 5.20 1.83
N ARG A 13 6.04 5.18 1.01
CA ARG A 13 6.77 3.94 0.71
C ARG A 13 7.41 3.35 1.97
N GLY A 14 8.02 4.19 2.81
CA GLY A 14 8.58 3.77 4.09
C GLY A 14 7.54 3.18 5.04
N VAL A 15 6.35 3.80 5.11
CA VAL A 15 5.22 3.30 5.92
C VAL A 15 4.69 1.98 5.38
N ALA A 16 4.54 1.83 4.06
CA ALA A 16 4.10 0.57 3.45
C ALA A 16 5.07 -0.58 3.77
N ILE A 17 6.39 -0.32 3.69
CA ILE A 17 7.43 -1.28 4.06
C ILE A 17 7.32 -1.63 5.54
N LEU A 18 7.22 -0.64 6.43
CA LEU A 18 7.12 -0.87 7.87
C LEU A 18 5.87 -1.70 8.23
N ALA A 19 4.71 -1.36 7.66
CA ALA A 19 3.48 -2.09 7.86
C ALA A 19 3.60 -3.55 7.38
N THR A 20 4.24 -3.77 6.23
CA THR A 20 4.52 -5.11 5.70
C THR A 20 5.37 -5.92 6.67
N CYS A 21 6.48 -5.35 7.17
CA CYS A 21 7.33 -6.03 8.16
C CYS A 21 6.55 -6.41 9.42
N ILE A 22 5.73 -5.50 9.96
CA ILE A 22 4.92 -5.78 11.16
C ILE A 22 3.96 -6.94 10.90
N VAL A 23 3.24 -6.94 9.78
CA VAL A 23 2.30 -8.01 9.43
C VAL A 23 3.01 -9.35 9.25
N GLN A 24 4.17 -9.36 8.60
CA GLN A 24 4.99 -10.58 8.42
C GLN A 24 5.49 -11.12 9.76
N THR A 25 5.96 -10.26 10.67
CA THR A 25 6.36 -10.66 12.02
C THR A 25 5.17 -11.22 12.81
N LEU A 26 3.99 -10.58 12.73
CA LEU A 26 2.80 -11.04 13.44
C LEU A 26 2.27 -12.37 12.88
N ARG A 27 2.50 -12.65 11.60
CA ARG A 27 2.16 -13.94 10.97
C ARG A 27 2.93 -15.11 11.59
N GLU A 28 4.14 -14.88 12.10
CA GLU A 28 4.93 -15.92 12.78
C GLU A 28 4.24 -16.41 14.06
N ALA A 29 3.50 -15.53 14.75
CA ALA A 29 2.73 -15.87 15.94
C ALA A 29 1.30 -16.35 15.63
N ASP A 30 0.68 -15.82 14.57
CA ASP A 30 -0.65 -16.23 14.12
C ASP A 30 -0.68 -16.35 12.58
N PRO A 31 -0.72 -17.58 12.04
CA PRO A 31 -0.71 -17.84 10.60
C PRO A 31 -1.86 -17.17 9.82
N TYR A 32 -2.97 -16.84 10.49
CA TYR A 32 -4.13 -16.21 9.87
C TYR A 32 -4.11 -14.67 10.01
N PHE A 33 -3.09 -14.09 10.63
CA PHE A 33 -3.02 -12.64 10.81
C PHE A 33 -2.98 -11.89 9.48
N GLU A 34 -2.15 -12.35 8.55
CA GLU A 34 -1.98 -11.72 7.24
C GLU A 34 -3.29 -11.70 6.44
N SER A 35 -4.04 -12.81 6.40
CA SER A 35 -5.31 -12.85 5.67
C SER A 35 -6.36 -11.92 6.27
N ARG A 36 -6.48 -11.87 7.61
CA ARG A 36 -7.39 -10.93 8.28
C ARG A 36 -6.97 -9.47 8.08
N PHE A 37 -5.67 -9.21 7.98
CA PHE A 37 -5.15 -7.88 7.68
C PHE A 37 -5.49 -7.48 6.25
N LEU A 38 -5.25 -8.36 5.26
CA LEU A 38 -5.59 -8.12 3.85
C LEU A 38 -7.08 -7.87 3.64
N ASP A 39 -7.95 -8.64 4.32
CA ASP A 39 -9.41 -8.43 4.29
C ASP A 39 -9.81 -7.04 4.80
N ARG A 40 -9.20 -6.58 5.90
CA ARG A 40 -9.45 -5.24 6.45
C ARG A 40 -8.93 -4.16 5.51
N LEU A 41 -7.72 -4.34 4.97
CA LEU A 41 -7.09 -3.42 4.04
C LEU A 41 -7.94 -3.23 2.78
N GLU A 42 -8.48 -4.32 2.23
CA GLU A 42 -9.37 -4.26 1.06
C GLU A 42 -10.71 -3.55 1.36
N ARG A 43 -11.31 -3.79 2.53
CA ARG A 43 -12.52 -3.08 2.95
C ARG A 43 -12.26 -1.58 3.07
N THR A 44 -11.16 -1.18 3.69
CA THR A 44 -10.77 0.23 3.81
C THR A 44 -10.54 0.87 2.45
N TYR A 45 -9.85 0.18 1.54
CA TYR A 45 -9.64 0.68 0.17
C TYR A 45 -10.97 0.94 -0.55
N ARG A 46 -11.91 -0.01 -0.48
CA ARG A 46 -13.25 0.16 -1.08
C ARG A 46 -14.02 1.32 -0.45
N GLN A 47 -13.97 1.46 0.88
CA GLN A 47 -14.59 2.58 1.58
C GLN A 47 -14.04 3.93 1.13
N LEU A 48 -12.72 4.05 0.97
CA LEU A 48 -12.10 5.30 0.49
C LEU A 48 -12.44 5.58 -0.97
N ARG A 49 -12.44 4.55 -1.82
CA ARG A 49 -12.81 4.68 -3.24
C ARG A 49 -14.25 5.15 -3.43
N ASP A 50 -15.16 4.65 -2.58
CA ASP A 50 -16.59 4.93 -2.68
C ASP A 50 -16.96 6.27 -1.99
N ASP A 51 -16.04 6.89 -1.23
CA ASP A 51 -16.21 8.24 -0.68
C ASP A 51 -15.83 9.32 -1.70
N THR A 52 -16.83 9.85 -2.40
CA THR A 52 -16.64 10.83 -3.48
C THR A 52 -16.38 12.25 -2.99
N ASN A 53 -16.37 12.51 -1.67
CA ASN A 53 -16.33 13.87 -1.12
C ASN A 53 -14.92 14.44 -0.94
N GLN A 54 -13.88 13.62 -1.10
CA GLN A 54 -12.49 14.04 -0.89
C GLN A 54 -11.55 13.29 -1.84
N ASP A 55 -10.51 13.98 -2.32
CA ASP A 55 -9.39 13.31 -3.00
C ASP A 55 -8.62 12.44 -1.98
N ARG A 56 -8.63 11.13 -2.22
CA ARG A 56 -8.02 10.10 -1.37
C ARG A 56 -6.91 9.32 -2.08
N ASN A 57 -6.38 9.87 -3.18
CA ASN A 57 -5.41 9.17 -4.02
C ASN A 57 -4.17 8.73 -3.23
N GLU A 58 -3.70 9.58 -2.32
CA GLU A 58 -2.52 9.33 -1.48
C GLU A 58 -2.73 8.17 -0.49
N GLU A 59 -3.89 8.13 0.18
CA GLU A 59 -4.25 7.04 1.09
C GLU A 59 -4.49 5.73 0.34
N MET A 60 -5.17 5.79 -0.80
CA MET A 60 -5.43 4.62 -1.64
C MET A 60 -4.15 4.02 -2.22
N GLU A 61 -3.19 4.85 -2.61
CA GLU A 61 -1.88 4.40 -3.08
C GLU A 61 -1.10 3.69 -1.96
N LEU A 62 -1.11 4.23 -0.74
CA LEU A 62 -0.46 3.58 0.41
C LEU A 62 -1.04 2.19 0.71
N LEU A 63 -2.36 2.05 0.66
CA LEU A 63 -3.03 0.77 0.84
C LEU A 63 -2.67 -0.22 -0.27
N THR A 64 -2.61 0.27 -1.52
CA THR A 64 -2.23 -0.52 -2.68
C THR A 64 -0.82 -1.07 -2.52
N TRP A 65 0.18 -0.21 -2.25
CA TRP A 65 1.57 -0.65 -2.07
C TRP A 65 1.72 -1.64 -0.91
N THR A 66 1.00 -1.44 0.18
CA THR A 66 1.05 -2.38 1.31
C THR A 66 0.54 -3.77 0.91
N ARG A 67 -0.54 -3.84 0.12
CA ARG A 67 -1.04 -5.11 -0.42
C ARG A 67 -0.04 -5.76 -1.39
N GLU A 68 0.56 -4.97 -2.27
CA GLU A 68 1.54 -5.45 -3.24
C GLU A 68 2.77 -6.04 -2.53
N LEU A 69 3.29 -5.34 -1.52
CA LEU A 69 4.43 -5.81 -0.73
C LEU A 69 4.12 -7.11 0.06
N LEU A 70 2.89 -7.27 0.55
CA LEU A 70 2.48 -8.48 1.28
C LEU A 70 2.23 -9.68 0.37
N THR A 71 1.59 -9.45 -0.77
CA THR A 71 1.10 -10.53 -1.65
C THR A 71 2.06 -10.85 -2.80
N GLY A 72 2.96 -9.92 -3.14
CA GLY A 72 3.76 -9.98 -4.36
C GLY A 72 2.95 -9.76 -5.65
N ILE A 73 1.66 -9.42 -5.55
CA ILE A 73 0.77 -9.23 -6.69
C ILE A 73 0.58 -7.74 -6.91
N ALA A 74 1.09 -7.21 -8.02
CA ALA A 74 0.81 -5.85 -8.46
C ALA A 74 -0.67 -5.72 -8.86
N LEU A 75 -1.38 -4.75 -8.29
CA LEU A 75 -2.72 -4.41 -8.74
C LEU A 75 -2.58 -3.41 -9.89
N GLY A 76 -2.17 -3.90 -11.06
CA GLY A 76 -2.19 -3.17 -12.32
C GLY A 76 -1.84 -1.68 -12.24
N GLY A 77 -0.55 -1.36 -12.38
CA GLY A 77 -0.09 0.00 -12.68
C GLY A 77 0.41 0.80 -11.48
N GLY A 78 1.52 0.36 -10.87
CA GLY A 78 2.41 1.27 -10.17
C GLY A 78 3.24 2.08 -11.18
N PRO A 79 3.51 3.39 -10.98
CA PRO A 79 4.34 4.20 -11.87
C PRO A 79 5.82 3.76 -11.97
N GLY A 80 6.21 2.66 -11.33
CA GLY A 80 7.54 2.07 -11.42
C GLY A 80 7.74 1.13 -12.61
N ASP A 81 6.67 0.72 -13.30
CA ASP A 81 6.73 -0.23 -14.43
C ASP A 81 7.21 0.40 -15.75
N ARG A 82 7.86 1.57 -15.68
CA ARG A 82 8.43 2.30 -16.84
C ARG A 82 9.90 2.67 -16.69
N LEU A 83 10.60 2.20 -15.67
CA LEU A 83 12.03 2.44 -15.50
C LEU A 83 12.84 1.14 -15.63
N GLU A 84 12.72 0.44 -16.76
CA GLU A 84 13.73 -0.51 -17.26
C GLU A 84 13.35 -0.95 -18.69
N ASN A 85 13.54 -0.04 -19.65
CA ASN A 85 13.84 -0.34 -21.06
C ASN A 85 14.50 0.91 -21.65
N ASP A 86 15.73 1.17 -21.20
CA ASP A 86 16.90 1.60 -21.99
C ASP A 86 18.12 1.75 -21.08
#